data_AF-A0AAV0E416-F1
#
_entry.id   AF-A0AAV0E416-F1
#
_cell.length_a   1.000
_cell.length_b   1.000
_cell.length_c   1.000
_cell.angle_alpha   90.00
_cell.angle_beta   90.00
_cell.angle_gamma   90.00
#
_symmetry.space_group_name_H-M   'P 1'
#
loop_
_entity.id
_entity.type
_entity.pdbx_description
1 polymer ?
#
loop_
_entity_poly.entity_id
_entity_poly.type
_entity_poly.pdbx_seq_one_letter_code
_entity_poly.pdbx_strand_id
1 'polypeptide(L)'
;MIRPRESRWVGSYVKCLPSVGGLLGSVIYSHSQARWSSAKASDDSSTCERGFKGHDMLAPFTAGWQTTDLDPLVIEKSEGSYVYDVNGKKYLDSLAGLWCTALGGNEPRLVDAATKQLNTLPFYHSFWNRTTRPSLDLAKELQETFTAKRMAKVFFTNSGSEANDTQVKLVWYYNNALGRPNKKKFIARAKSYHGSTLISASLSGLPALHQNFDLPAPFVLHTDCPHYWRYHLPDETEEEFSTRLANNLENLILKEGPDTIAAFIAEPVMGAGGVIPPPAAYFDKVQAVVKKYDILFIADEVICAFGRLGTRFGCDKYNIKPDLVSIAKALSSAYMPIGAVLVSPEINEVIHSQSSKLGSFSHGFTYSGHPVACAVALESLKIYKERNIVDQVNRIAPKFQDGIKAFSDSPIIGEIRGLGLILGTEFTDNKSPNDPFPSEWGVGAYFGAQCQKNGMLVRVAGDNIMMSPPFIMTHEEVDELISIYGKALRETEKRVEELKSQK
;
A
#
# COMPACT_ATOMS: atom_id res chain seq x y z
N MET A 1 2.61 -11.02 56.49
CA MET A 1 1.49 -10.55 57.33
C MET A 1 1.84 -9.16 57.85
N ILE A 2 0.97 -8.19 57.55
CA ILE A 2 0.75 -6.88 58.22
C ILE A 2 1.79 -5.74 58.01
N ARG A 3 1.46 -4.87 57.04
CA ARG A 3 1.69 -3.40 56.94
C ARG A 3 0.74 -2.65 57.91
N PRO A 4 0.65 -1.29 57.97
CA PRO A 4 1.57 -0.17 57.66
C PRO A 4 1.51 1.00 58.69
N ARG A 5 2.23 2.11 58.45
CA ARG A 5 1.77 3.46 58.84
C ARG A 5 1.95 4.46 57.69
N GLU A 6 0.86 5.16 57.39
CA GLU A 6 0.78 6.36 56.53
C GLU A 6 1.07 7.63 57.34
N SER A 7 1.48 8.70 56.66
CA SER A 7 1.12 10.07 57.05
C SER A 7 1.06 10.99 55.83
N ARG A 8 -0.13 11.56 55.60
CA ARG A 8 -0.43 12.66 54.67
C ARG A 8 -0.08 14.00 55.33
N TRP A 9 0.22 15.00 54.51
CA TRP A 9 0.03 16.42 54.85
C TRP A 9 -0.73 17.12 53.72
N VAL A 10 -1.71 17.93 54.13
CA VAL A 10 -2.62 18.73 53.32
C VAL A 10 -2.47 20.19 53.74
N GLY A 11 -2.54 21.11 52.78
CA GLY A 11 -3.19 22.41 52.96
C GLY A 11 -2.31 23.65 52.82
N SER A 12 -2.59 24.51 51.83
CA SER A 12 -3.37 25.75 52.07
C SER A 12 -3.50 26.60 50.81
N TYR A 13 -4.69 27.16 50.64
CA TYR A 13 -5.18 28.08 49.61
C TYR A 13 -4.71 29.54 49.84
N VAL A 14 -4.45 30.30 48.77
CA VAL A 14 -4.74 31.75 48.71
C VAL A 14 -5.25 32.12 47.29
N LYS A 15 -6.31 32.95 47.27
CA LYS A 15 -7.12 33.41 46.13
C LYS A 15 -6.72 34.84 45.65
N CYS A 16 -6.87 35.06 44.33
CA CYS A 16 -7.36 36.26 43.60
C CYS A 16 -6.44 37.46 43.22
N LEU A 17 -6.09 37.49 41.91
CA LEU A 17 -6.40 38.49 40.82
C LEU A 17 -5.87 39.97 40.88
N PRO A 18 -5.77 40.75 39.75
CA PRO A 18 -6.25 40.51 38.37
C PRO A 18 -5.31 40.87 37.16
N SER A 19 -5.68 40.31 36.00
CA SER A 19 -5.71 40.84 34.60
C SER A 19 -4.52 41.57 33.94
N VAL A 20 -3.95 40.93 32.90
CA VAL A 20 -3.74 41.41 31.50
C VAL A 20 -3.59 40.09 30.68
N GLY A 21 -4.32 39.70 29.64
CA GLY A 21 -4.91 40.41 28.51
C GLY A 21 -4.12 40.06 27.24
N GLY A 22 -4.52 39.07 26.44
CA GLY A 22 -3.99 38.91 25.07
C GLY A 22 -3.95 37.49 24.47
N LEU A 23 -5.04 37.13 23.77
CA LEU A 23 -5.13 36.24 22.60
C LEU A 23 -4.42 34.86 22.60
N LEU A 24 -5.15 33.84 23.05
CA LEU A 24 -5.08 32.50 22.47
C LEU A 24 -6.47 32.18 21.91
N GLY A 25 -6.60 32.27 20.58
CA GLY A 25 -7.80 31.89 19.86
C GLY A 25 -8.05 30.40 20.05
N SER A 26 -9.09 30.07 20.79
CA SER A 26 -9.67 28.73 20.84
C SER A 26 -10.19 28.37 19.45
N VAL A 27 -9.48 27.51 18.72
CA VAL A 27 -10.03 26.80 17.57
C VAL A 27 -11.00 25.76 18.14
N ILE A 28 -12.26 26.13 18.22
CA ILE A 28 -13.37 25.21 18.49
C ILE A 28 -13.47 24.30 17.26
N TYR A 29 -13.03 23.06 17.40
CA TYR A 29 -13.25 22.02 16.39
C TYR A 29 -14.74 21.69 16.31
N SER A 30 -15.46 22.28 15.35
CA SER A 30 -16.80 21.81 15.00
C SER A 30 -16.70 20.44 14.34
N HIS A 31 -17.06 19.39 15.08
CA HIS A 31 -17.30 18.07 14.51
C HIS A 31 -18.65 18.07 13.78
N SER A 32 -18.67 18.56 12.55
CA SER A 32 -19.76 18.30 11.61
C SER A 32 -19.26 17.40 10.49
N GLN A 33 -19.12 16.11 10.78
CA GLN A 33 -19.00 15.11 9.73
C GLN A 33 -20.41 14.76 9.25
N ALA A 34 -20.65 14.95 7.95
CA ALA A 34 -21.89 14.57 7.29
C ALA A 34 -22.14 13.07 7.52
N ARG A 35 -23.13 12.77 8.35
CA ARG A 35 -23.67 11.41 8.50
C ARG A 35 -24.44 11.09 7.23
N TRP A 36 -23.88 10.22 6.41
CA TRP A 36 -24.63 9.62 5.32
C TRP A 36 -25.46 8.49 5.92
N SER A 37 -26.76 8.74 6.11
CA SER A 37 -27.71 7.70 6.45
C SER A 37 -27.74 6.69 5.31
N SER A 38 -27.52 5.42 5.63
CA SER A 38 -28.03 4.32 4.82
C SER A 38 -29.51 4.58 4.50
N ALA A 39 -29.93 4.21 3.30
CA ALA A 39 -31.25 4.52 2.76
C ALA A 39 -32.36 4.20 3.78
N LYS A 40 -33.34 5.10 3.93
CA LYS A 40 -34.56 4.84 4.73
C LYS A 40 -35.19 3.53 4.25
N ALA A 41 -35.15 2.51 5.09
CA ALA A 41 -35.87 1.27 4.87
C ALA A 41 -37.38 1.57 4.91
N SER A 42 -38.09 1.08 3.89
CA SER A 42 -39.53 0.85 3.99
C SER A 42 -39.78 -0.21 5.06
N ASP A 43 -40.66 0.11 5.99
CA ASP A 43 -41.07 -0.74 7.09
C ASP A 43 -41.90 -1.90 6.53
N ASP A 44 -41.23 -2.98 6.12
CA ASP A 44 -41.86 -4.26 5.79
C ASP A 44 -41.24 -5.33 6.69
N SER A 45 -41.96 -5.64 7.77
CA SER A 45 -41.53 -6.49 8.87
C SER A 45 -41.64 -7.98 8.53
N SER A 46 -41.08 -8.41 7.41
CA SER A 46 -40.86 -9.84 7.15
C SER A 46 -39.69 -10.05 6.18
N THR A 47 -38.70 -10.83 6.65
CA THR A 47 -37.48 -11.31 5.95
C THR A 47 -36.24 -10.40 5.96
N CYS A 48 -35.41 -10.51 7.02
CA CYS A 48 -33.97 -10.85 6.90
C CYS A 48 -33.29 -10.87 8.30
N GLU A 49 -33.22 -12.03 8.95
CA GLU A 49 -32.32 -12.27 10.09
C GLU A 49 -30.85 -12.54 9.66
N ARG A 50 -30.48 -12.25 8.40
CA ARG A 50 -29.13 -12.52 7.85
C ARG A 50 -28.19 -11.32 7.81
N GLY A 51 -28.53 -10.21 8.46
CA GLY A 51 -27.67 -9.04 8.57
C GLY A 51 -26.81 -9.07 9.84
N PHE A 52 -25.52 -8.82 9.71
CA PHE A 52 -24.66 -8.52 10.87
C PHE A 52 -24.91 -7.08 11.29
N LYS A 53 -25.57 -6.84 12.43
CA LYS A 53 -25.73 -5.49 12.99
C LYS A 53 -24.43 -5.05 13.65
N GLY A 54 -23.67 -4.20 12.99
CA GLY A 54 -22.29 -3.90 13.38
C GLY A 54 -21.38 -5.13 13.29
N HIS A 55 -20.15 -5.01 13.79
CA HIS A 55 -19.24 -6.16 13.89
C HIS A 55 -18.26 -6.04 15.06
N ASP A 56 -17.86 -7.19 15.63
CA ASP A 56 -16.93 -7.26 16.78
C ASP A 56 -15.45 -7.11 16.39
N MET A 57 -15.14 -6.97 15.09
CA MET A 57 -13.78 -6.76 14.63
C MET A 57 -13.28 -5.36 14.98
N LEU A 58 -12.05 -5.29 15.50
CA LEU A 58 -11.23 -4.09 15.38
C LEU A 58 -10.79 -3.97 13.90
N ALA A 59 -11.67 -3.42 13.08
CA ALA A 59 -11.49 -3.43 11.63
C ALA A 59 -10.33 -2.52 11.19
N PRO A 60 -9.43 -3.01 10.31
CA PRO A 60 -8.26 -2.27 9.88
C PRO A 60 -8.67 -1.08 9.00
N PHE A 61 -8.11 0.10 9.28
CA PHE A 61 -8.41 1.35 8.54
C PHE A 61 -9.90 1.75 8.56
N THR A 62 -10.65 1.34 9.59
CA THR A 62 -12.08 1.66 9.75
C THR A 62 -12.26 2.55 10.98
N ALA A 63 -13.02 3.63 10.84
CA ALA A 63 -13.33 4.49 11.99
C ALA A 63 -14.28 3.76 12.94
N GLY A 64 -14.11 3.93 14.26
CA GLY A 64 -14.92 3.20 15.25
C GLY A 64 -16.43 3.43 15.17
N TRP A 65 -16.89 4.54 14.56
CA TRP A 65 -18.32 4.75 14.31
C TRP A 65 -18.83 3.92 13.13
N GLN A 66 -18.00 3.59 12.14
CA GLN A 66 -18.39 2.75 11.00
C GLN A 66 -18.59 1.29 11.41
N THR A 67 -17.91 0.82 12.47
CA THR A 67 -18.09 -0.55 12.98
C THR A 67 -19.45 -0.74 13.68
N THR A 68 -20.17 0.36 13.95
CA THR A 68 -21.53 0.37 14.49
C THR A 68 -22.61 0.54 13.41
N ASP A 69 -22.22 0.58 12.13
CA ASP A 69 -23.17 0.56 11.02
C ASP A 69 -24.05 -0.69 11.13
N LEU A 70 -25.37 -0.51 10.97
CA LEU A 70 -26.33 -1.59 11.10
C LEU A 70 -26.29 -2.53 9.88
N ASP A 71 -25.80 -2.02 8.75
CA ASP A 71 -25.80 -2.74 7.46
C ASP A 71 -24.40 -2.70 6.80
N PRO A 72 -23.35 -3.24 7.44
CA PRO A 72 -22.01 -3.28 6.84
C PRO A 72 -22.04 -4.10 5.54
N LEU A 73 -21.24 -3.69 4.56
CA LEU A 73 -21.07 -4.47 3.33
C LEU A 73 -20.26 -5.74 3.63
N VAL A 74 -20.96 -6.87 3.77
CA VAL A 74 -20.35 -8.18 4.01
C VAL A 74 -20.24 -8.95 2.70
N ILE A 75 -19.00 -9.21 2.27
CA ILE A 75 -18.71 -10.00 1.06
C ILE A 75 -18.75 -11.49 1.39
N GLU A 76 -19.50 -12.26 0.60
CA GLU A 76 -19.69 -13.71 0.77
C GLU A 76 -18.89 -14.53 -0.25
N LYS A 77 -18.85 -14.07 -1.51
CA LYS A 77 -18.27 -14.82 -2.63
C LYS A 77 -17.48 -13.90 -3.56
N SER A 78 -16.47 -14.44 -4.23
CA SER A 78 -15.74 -13.80 -5.33
C SER A 78 -15.65 -14.73 -6.54
N GLU A 79 -15.81 -14.21 -7.75
CA GLU A 79 -15.71 -14.96 -9.01
C GLU A 79 -15.20 -14.05 -10.14
N GLY A 80 -14.08 -14.41 -10.76
CA GLY A 80 -13.46 -13.57 -11.79
C GLY A 80 -13.16 -12.16 -11.25
N SER A 81 -13.61 -11.13 -11.97
CA SER A 81 -13.48 -9.72 -11.58
C SER A 81 -14.56 -9.23 -10.60
N TYR A 82 -15.42 -10.11 -10.08
CA TYR A 82 -16.58 -9.74 -9.28
C TYR A 82 -16.54 -10.28 -7.85
N VAL A 83 -17.21 -9.56 -6.96
CA VAL A 83 -17.57 -10.02 -5.62
C VAL A 83 -19.08 -9.91 -5.40
N TYR A 84 -19.61 -10.72 -4.48
CA TYR A 84 -21.01 -10.79 -4.14
C TYR A 84 -21.17 -10.62 -2.64
N ASP A 85 -22.09 -9.75 -2.21
CA ASP A 85 -22.43 -9.63 -0.80
C ASP A 85 -23.40 -10.73 -0.35
N VAL A 86 -23.62 -10.82 0.96
CA VAL A 86 -24.55 -11.78 1.60
C VAL A 86 -26.01 -11.60 1.18
N ASN A 87 -26.35 -10.47 0.55
CA ASN A 87 -27.67 -10.21 -0.03
C ASN A 87 -27.74 -10.60 -1.52
N GLY A 88 -26.66 -11.16 -2.07
CA GLY A 88 -26.54 -11.59 -3.45
C GLY A 88 -26.26 -10.46 -4.45
N LYS A 89 -26.02 -9.23 -4.00
CA LYS A 89 -25.69 -8.13 -4.92
C LYS A 89 -24.28 -8.31 -5.47
N LYS A 90 -24.17 -8.29 -6.80
CA LYS A 90 -22.91 -8.36 -7.55
C LYS A 90 -22.23 -7.00 -7.60
N TYR A 91 -20.92 -6.98 -7.40
CA TYR A 91 -20.08 -5.81 -7.59
C TYR A 91 -18.87 -6.15 -8.45
N LEU A 92 -18.55 -5.27 -9.40
CA LEU A 92 -17.25 -5.27 -10.07
C LEU A 92 -16.20 -4.78 -9.08
N ASP A 93 -15.21 -5.61 -8.80
CA ASP A 93 -14.09 -5.27 -7.92
C ASP A 93 -12.98 -4.58 -8.71
N SER A 94 -13.04 -3.25 -8.75
CA SER A 94 -12.03 -2.45 -9.45
C SER A 94 -10.70 -2.36 -8.68
N LEU A 95 -10.58 -2.95 -7.49
CA LEU A 95 -9.40 -2.86 -6.62
C LEU A 95 -8.62 -4.18 -6.52
N ALA A 96 -9.18 -5.30 -7.00
CA ALA A 96 -8.63 -6.63 -6.79
C ALA A 96 -8.42 -6.92 -5.29
N GLY A 97 -9.49 -6.74 -4.51
CA GLY A 97 -9.55 -6.79 -3.07
C GLY A 97 -8.77 -5.64 -2.45
N LEU A 98 -7.45 -5.79 -2.40
CA LEU A 98 -6.52 -4.75 -1.98
C LEU A 98 -5.25 -4.87 -2.82
N TRP A 99 -5.37 -4.56 -4.10
CA TRP A 99 -4.29 -4.58 -5.10
C TRP A 99 -3.74 -5.99 -5.40
N CYS A 100 -4.41 -7.06 -4.93
CA CYS A 100 -3.76 -8.34 -4.65
C CYS A 100 -4.39 -9.57 -5.29
N THR A 101 -5.71 -9.61 -5.55
CA THR A 101 -6.36 -10.73 -6.26
C THR A 101 -6.13 -10.64 -7.77
N ALA A 102 -4.85 -10.74 -8.17
CA ALA A 102 -4.40 -10.60 -9.55
C ALA A 102 -5.10 -11.57 -10.52
N LEU A 103 -5.44 -12.79 -10.10
CA LEU A 103 -6.19 -13.78 -10.89
C LEU A 103 -7.70 -13.76 -10.63
N GLY A 104 -8.20 -12.72 -9.96
CA GLY A 104 -9.60 -12.62 -9.56
C GLY A 104 -9.99 -13.63 -8.47
N GLY A 105 -11.29 -13.79 -8.29
CA GLY A 105 -11.88 -14.75 -7.36
C GLY A 105 -12.13 -16.13 -7.99
N ASN A 106 -12.08 -17.18 -7.15
CA ASN A 106 -12.41 -18.57 -7.51
C ASN A 106 -11.59 -19.22 -8.65
N GLU A 107 -10.31 -18.87 -8.84
CA GLU A 107 -9.35 -19.64 -9.66
C GLU A 107 -9.15 -21.08 -9.09
N PRO A 108 -9.67 -22.12 -9.76
CA PRO A 108 -9.70 -23.48 -9.21
C PRO A 108 -8.31 -24.09 -9.04
N ARG A 109 -7.33 -23.70 -9.87
CA ARG A 109 -5.95 -24.21 -9.76
C ARG A 109 -5.29 -23.83 -8.45
N LEU A 110 -5.56 -22.62 -7.94
CA LEU A 110 -4.99 -22.16 -6.67
C LEU A 110 -5.64 -22.88 -5.48
N VAL A 111 -6.95 -23.15 -5.55
CA VAL A 111 -7.66 -23.94 -4.54
C VAL A 111 -7.17 -25.38 -4.51
N ASP A 112 -6.97 -25.99 -5.68
CA ASP A 112 -6.41 -27.36 -5.79
C ASP A 112 -4.98 -27.42 -5.23
N ALA A 113 -4.12 -26.45 -5.58
CA ALA A 113 -2.76 -26.37 -5.04
C ALA A 113 -2.75 -26.28 -3.51
N ALA A 114 -3.64 -25.46 -2.93
CA ALA A 114 -3.78 -25.35 -1.48
C ALA A 114 -4.25 -26.67 -0.86
N THR A 115 -5.32 -27.26 -1.40
CA THR A 115 -5.95 -28.48 -0.88
C THR A 115 -5.02 -29.68 -0.95
N LYS A 116 -4.33 -29.85 -2.09
CA LYS A 116 -3.32 -30.89 -2.28
C LYS A 116 -2.17 -30.76 -1.29
N GLN A 117 -1.66 -29.54 -1.08
CA GLN A 117 -0.59 -29.32 -0.13
C GLN A 117 -1.05 -29.53 1.32
N LEU A 118 -2.27 -29.14 1.68
CA LEU A 118 -2.87 -29.42 2.99
C LEU A 118 -2.99 -30.93 3.25
N ASN A 119 -3.48 -31.69 2.27
CA ASN A 119 -3.58 -33.15 2.38
C ASN A 119 -2.21 -33.85 2.47
N THR A 120 -1.15 -33.22 1.97
CA THR A 120 0.21 -33.78 1.99
C THR A 120 0.97 -33.41 3.27
N LEU A 121 1.04 -32.11 3.56
CA LEU A 121 1.71 -31.55 4.73
C LEU A 121 1.10 -30.17 5.02
N PRO A 122 0.19 -30.07 6.01
CA PRO A 122 -0.44 -28.81 6.36
C PRO A 122 0.59 -27.76 6.80
N PHE A 123 1.59 -28.17 7.58
CA PHE A 123 2.60 -27.27 8.11
C PHE A 123 3.87 -28.01 8.56
N TYR A 124 5.02 -27.41 8.30
CA TYR A 124 6.27 -27.59 9.04
C TYR A 124 7.11 -26.33 8.91
N HIS A 125 7.98 -26.05 9.87
CA HIS A 125 8.73 -24.79 9.95
C HIS A 125 9.97 -24.76 9.04
N SER A 126 10.52 -23.55 8.78
CA SER A 126 11.78 -23.37 8.01
C SER A 126 13.04 -23.02 8.87
N PHE A 127 13.03 -23.34 10.17
CA PHE A 127 14.15 -23.10 11.09
C PHE A 127 15.18 -24.25 11.11
N TRP A 128 16.40 -23.94 11.53
CA TRP A 128 17.48 -24.91 11.82
C TRP A 128 17.80 -25.88 10.66
N ASN A 129 17.90 -25.34 9.44
CA ASN A 129 18.19 -26.12 8.23
C ASN A 129 17.20 -27.26 7.97
N ARG A 130 15.93 -27.06 8.35
CA ARG A 130 14.79 -27.89 7.97
C ARG A 130 13.86 -27.00 7.16
N THR A 131 13.29 -27.51 6.08
CA THR A 131 12.30 -26.80 5.29
C THR A 131 11.52 -27.77 4.41
N THR A 132 10.58 -27.26 3.61
CA THR A 132 9.73 -28.07 2.74
C THR A 132 10.11 -27.88 1.28
N ARG A 133 9.74 -28.86 0.44
CA ARG A 133 9.99 -28.80 -1.00
C ARG A 133 9.34 -27.57 -1.67
N PRO A 134 8.05 -27.22 -1.41
CA PRO A 134 7.46 -25.99 -1.94
C PRO A 134 8.24 -24.72 -1.62
N SER A 135 8.79 -24.60 -0.41
CA SER A 135 9.57 -23.43 0.00
C SER A 135 10.88 -23.30 -0.79
N LEU A 136 11.57 -24.43 -1.01
CA LEU A 136 12.79 -24.47 -1.83
C LEU A 136 12.50 -24.15 -3.31
N ASP A 137 11.45 -24.77 -3.86
CA ASP A 137 11.06 -24.57 -5.25
C ASP A 137 10.61 -23.11 -5.50
N LEU A 138 9.84 -22.51 -4.59
CA LEU A 138 9.44 -21.11 -4.70
C LEU A 138 10.64 -20.16 -4.58
N ALA A 139 11.58 -20.42 -3.67
CA ALA A 139 12.78 -19.59 -3.54
C ALA A 139 13.63 -19.61 -4.83
N LYS A 140 13.70 -20.76 -5.50
CA LYS A 140 14.38 -20.89 -6.80
C LYS A 140 13.62 -20.16 -7.91
N GLU A 141 12.32 -20.40 -8.03
CA GLU A 141 11.44 -19.78 -9.01
C GLU A 141 11.47 -18.24 -8.92
N LEU A 142 11.47 -17.67 -7.71
CA LEU A 142 11.56 -16.22 -7.51
C LEU A 142 12.91 -15.64 -7.94
N GLN A 143 14.01 -16.33 -7.67
CA GLN A 143 15.35 -15.92 -8.13
C GLN A 143 15.46 -15.95 -9.65
N GLU A 144 14.86 -16.94 -10.31
CA GLU A 144 14.87 -17.06 -11.77
C GLU A 144 13.91 -16.06 -12.44
N THR A 145 12.80 -15.74 -11.78
CA THR A 145 11.76 -14.86 -12.31
C THR A 145 12.17 -13.38 -12.25
N PHE A 146 12.89 -12.98 -11.19
CA PHE A 146 13.36 -11.60 -11.00
C PHE A 146 14.65 -11.31 -11.79
N THR A 147 14.56 -10.44 -12.80
CA THR A 147 15.64 -10.23 -13.77
C THR A 147 16.32 -8.86 -13.69
N ALA A 148 15.79 -7.91 -12.92
CA ALA A 148 16.32 -6.55 -12.90
C ALA A 148 17.77 -6.47 -12.35
N LYS A 149 18.11 -7.34 -11.38
CA LYS A 149 19.46 -7.63 -10.87
C LYS A 149 19.48 -9.08 -10.38
N ARG A 150 20.62 -9.77 -10.49
CA ARG A 150 20.78 -11.13 -9.95
C ARG A 150 20.54 -11.12 -8.44
N MET A 151 19.72 -12.06 -7.97
CA MET A 151 19.46 -12.33 -6.55
C MET A 151 20.07 -13.67 -6.13
N ALA A 152 20.40 -13.83 -4.85
CA ALA A 152 21.08 -15.01 -4.32
C ALA A 152 20.27 -15.79 -3.29
N LYS A 153 19.40 -15.13 -2.53
CA LYS A 153 18.53 -15.77 -1.52
C LYS A 153 17.17 -15.11 -1.48
N VAL A 154 16.22 -15.90 -0.96
CA VAL A 154 14.86 -15.46 -0.65
C VAL A 154 14.59 -15.74 0.82
N PHE A 155 14.07 -14.75 1.54
CA PHE A 155 13.55 -14.91 2.89
C PHE A 155 12.05 -14.71 2.88
N PHE A 156 11.27 -15.63 3.44
CA PHE A 156 9.81 -15.58 3.40
C PHE A 156 9.18 -14.96 4.65
N THR A 157 8.12 -14.19 4.42
CA THR A 157 7.24 -13.54 5.41
C THR A 157 5.78 -13.85 5.11
N ASN A 158 4.84 -13.34 5.89
CA ASN A 158 3.40 -13.52 5.64
C ASN A 158 2.77 -12.29 4.96
N SER A 159 3.43 -11.13 5.07
CA SER A 159 2.96 -9.84 4.58
C SER A 159 4.10 -8.99 4.01
N GLY A 160 3.72 -7.95 3.25
CA GLY A 160 4.65 -6.91 2.81
C GLY A 160 5.23 -6.09 3.97
N SER A 161 4.44 -5.86 5.03
CA SER A 161 4.92 -5.16 6.23
C SER A 161 6.07 -5.91 6.92
N GLU A 162 5.93 -7.22 7.13
CA GLU A 162 7.00 -8.06 7.69
C GLU A 162 8.20 -8.17 6.74
N ALA A 163 7.98 -8.12 5.41
CA ALA A 163 9.05 -8.10 4.44
C ALA A 163 9.90 -6.84 4.64
N ASN A 164 9.27 -5.66 4.73
CA ASN A 164 9.96 -4.40 4.94
C ASN A 164 10.61 -4.26 6.34
N ASP A 165 10.02 -4.84 7.39
CA ASP A 165 10.71 -4.97 8.70
C ASP A 165 11.95 -5.86 8.61
N THR A 166 11.86 -6.95 7.86
CA THR A 166 12.99 -7.83 7.59
C THR A 166 14.09 -7.07 6.85
N GLN A 167 13.76 -6.24 5.86
CA GLN A 167 14.75 -5.41 5.16
C GLN A 167 15.57 -4.56 6.14
N VAL A 168 14.90 -3.89 7.10
CA VAL A 168 15.58 -3.05 8.08
C VAL A 168 16.58 -3.86 8.92
N LYS A 169 16.16 -5.03 9.40
CA LYS A 169 17.04 -5.93 10.16
C LYS A 169 18.22 -6.42 9.32
N LEU A 170 17.99 -6.80 8.06
CA LEU A 170 19.04 -7.28 7.16
C LEU A 170 20.09 -6.19 6.88
N VAL A 171 19.66 -4.97 6.60
CA VAL A 171 20.55 -3.82 6.34
C VAL A 171 21.34 -3.45 7.59
N TRP A 172 20.74 -3.47 8.78
CA TRP A 172 21.48 -3.24 10.02
C TRP A 172 22.48 -4.34 10.31
N TYR A 173 22.09 -5.61 10.13
CA TYR A 173 22.96 -6.76 10.30
C TYR A 173 24.15 -6.69 9.34
N TYR A 174 23.90 -6.37 8.08
CA TYR A 174 24.89 -6.14 7.04
C TYR A 174 25.90 -5.05 7.45
N ASN A 175 25.41 -3.86 7.84
CA ASN A 175 26.30 -2.77 8.24
C ASN A 175 27.10 -3.06 9.52
N ASN A 176 26.49 -3.72 10.51
CA ASN A 176 27.21 -4.15 11.71
C ASN A 176 28.31 -5.18 11.39
N ALA A 177 28.03 -6.14 10.51
CA ALA A 177 29.01 -7.13 10.07
C ALA A 177 30.22 -6.50 9.35
N LEU A 178 30.01 -5.38 8.66
CA LEU A 178 31.06 -4.58 8.01
C LEU A 178 31.78 -3.61 8.95
N GLY A 179 31.46 -3.60 10.25
CA GLY A 179 32.06 -2.67 11.20
C GLY A 179 31.57 -1.22 11.07
N ARG A 180 30.37 -1.00 10.52
CA ARG A 180 29.74 0.31 10.31
C ARG A 180 28.53 0.50 11.24
N PRO A 181 28.72 0.59 12.57
CA PRO A 181 27.62 0.59 13.53
C PRO A 181 26.73 1.83 13.46
N ASN A 182 27.22 2.93 12.89
CA ASN A 182 26.47 4.19 12.76
C ASN A 182 25.60 4.25 11.49
N LYS A 183 25.89 3.42 10.48
CA LYS A 183 25.18 3.40 9.19
C LYS A 183 23.85 2.66 9.33
N LYS A 184 22.83 3.36 9.83
CA LYS A 184 21.55 2.77 10.31
C LYS A 184 20.29 3.49 9.85
N LYS A 185 20.38 4.73 9.41
CA LYS A 185 19.22 5.52 8.99
C LYS A 185 18.67 5.04 7.66
N PHE A 186 17.36 5.20 7.48
CA PHE A 186 16.65 4.89 6.24
C PHE A 186 16.06 6.16 5.68
N ILE A 187 16.13 6.32 4.37
CA ILE A 187 15.36 7.34 3.67
C ILE A 187 14.22 6.65 2.93
N ALA A 188 12.98 7.01 3.29
CA ALA A 188 11.78 6.77 2.53
C ALA A 188 11.30 8.09 1.90
N ARG A 189 10.07 8.14 1.38
CA ARG A 189 9.54 9.32 0.67
C ARG A 189 8.22 9.74 1.30
N ALA A 190 7.93 11.04 1.31
CA ALA A 190 6.59 11.51 1.62
C ALA A 190 5.56 10.81 0.71
N LYS A 191 4.38 10.46 1.26
CA LYS A 191 3.32 9.66 0.62
C LYS A 191 3.65 8.19 0.34
N SER A 192 4.83 7.66 0.65
CA SER A 192 5.11 6.23 0.45
C SER A 192 4.25 5.34 1.36
N TYR A 193 4.04 4.09 0.95
CA TYR A 193 3.45 3.05 1.82
C TYR A 193 4.30 1.79 1.79
N HIS A 194 4.82 1.42 2.95
CA HIS A 194 5.68 0.27 3.14
C HIS A 194 5.14 -0.74 4.16
N GLY A 195 3.99 -0.45 4.79
CA GLY A 195 3.33 -1.38 5.70
C GLY A 195 2.77 -0.71 6.95
N SER A 196 2.40 -1.53 7.93
CA SER A 196 1.69 -1.11 9.13
C SER A 196 2.20 -1.75 10.44
N THR A 197 3.39 -2.38 10.44
CA THR A 197 4.13 -2.65 11.69
C THR A 197 4.79 -1.36 12.19
N LEU A 198 5.36 -1.33 13.39
CA LEU A 198 6.02 -0.13 13.92
C LEU A 198 7.10 0.42 12.97
N ILE A 199 7.95 -0.46 12.42
CA ILE A 199 9.05 -0.06 11.53
C ILE A 199 8.51 0.25 10.13
N SER A 200 7.72 -0.64 9.52
CA SER A 200 7.17 -0.38 8.17
C SER A 200 6.18 0.79 8.11
N ALA A 201 5.44 1.08 9.18
CA ALA A 201 4.65 2.31 9.31
C ALA A 201 5.55 3.55 9.43
N SER A 202 6.68 3.46 10.13
CA SER A 202 7.69 4.54 10.14
C SER A 202 8.23 4.82 8.74
N LEU A 203 8.53 3.76 7.97
CA LEU A 203 8.97 3.89 6.57
C LEU A 203 7.87 4.51 5.69
N SER A 204 6.60 4.29 6.00
CA SER A 204 5.49 4.87 5.24
C SER A 204 5.40 6.38 5.46
N GLY A 205 5.29 7.17 4.40
CA GLY A 205 5.18 8.63 4.44
C GLY A 205 3.75 9.15 4.54
N LEU A 206 2.84 8.41 5.19
CA LEU A 206 1.42 8.77 5.32
C LEU A 206 1.11 9.17 6.78
N PRO A 207 0.67 10.43 7.03
CA PRO A 207 0.44 10.90 8.40
C PRO A 207 -0.55 10.06 9.22
N ALA A 208 -1.57 9.48 8.58
CA ALA A 208 -2.56 8.63 9.25
C ALA A 208 -1.96 7.34 9.86
N LEU A 209 -0.79 6.90 9.39
CA LEU A 209 -0.06 5.76 9.98
C LEU A 209 0.80 6.18 11.17
N HIS A 210 0.99 7.47 11.40
CA HIS A 210 1.87 8.01 12.45
C HIS A 210 1.10 8.63 13.60
N GLN A 211 -0.02 9.27 13.29
CA GLN A 211 -0.83 9.99 14.26
C GLN A 211 -1.25 9.07 15.42
N ASN A 212 -0.90 9.47 16.64
CA ASN A 212 -1.17 8.73 17.88
C ASN A 212 -0.45 7.37 18.01
N PHE A 213 0.62 7.14 17.24
CA PHE A 213 1.46 5.94 17.32
C PHE A 213 2.94 6.22 17.65
N ASP A 214 3.28 7.48 17.94
CA ASP A 214 4.66 7.94 18.21
C ASP A 214 5.66 7.59 17.08
N LEU A 215 5.19 7.69 15.83
CA LEU A 215 5.97 7.45 14.61
C LEU A 215 6.20 8.76 13.84
N PRO A 216 7.20 8.80 12.93
CA PRO A 216 8.16 7.74 12.58
C PRO A 216 9.23 7.49 13.65
N ALA A 217 9.80 6.28 13.66
CA ALA A 217 10.97 5.95 14.47
C ALA A 217 12.16 6.86 14.12
N PRO A 218 13.02 7.26 15.09
CA PRO A 218 14.05 8.28 14.87
C PRO A 218 15.10 8.01 13.77
N PHE A 219 15.24 6.75 13.34
CA PHE A 219 16.18 6.38 12.28
C PHE A 219 15.58 6.46 10.88
N VAL A 220 14.29 6.78 10.75
CA VAL A 220 13.60 6.90 9.47
C VAL A 220 13.42 8.37 9.12
N LEU A 221 13.82 8.70 7.90
CA LEU A 221 13.69 10.02 7.30
C LEU A 221 12.78 9.91 6.06
N HIS A 222 12.11 11.00 5.70
CA HIS A 222 11.34 11.09 4.46
C HIS A 222 11.89 12.22 3.59
N THR A 223 12.30 11.87 2.36
CA THR A 223 12.57 12.85 1.30
C THR A 223 11.27 13.22 0.58
N ASP A 224 11.37 14.11 -0.40
CA ASP A 224 10.24 14.60 -1.20
C ASP A 224 9.38 13.48 -1.83
N CYS A 225 8.11 13.81 -2.05
CA CYS A 225 7.19 12.98 -2.83
C CYS A 225 7.37 13.27 -4.33
N PRO A 226 7.61 12.25 -5.18
CA PRO A 226 7.79 12.42 -6.62
C PRO A 226 6.44 12.56 -7.37
N HIS A 227 5.57 13.44 -6.91
CA HIS A 227 4.28 13.73 -7.55
C HIS A 227 4.37 15.04 -8.32
N TYR A 228 4.67 14.95 -9.62
CA TYR A 228 4.90 16.12 -10.48
C TYR A 228 3.73 17.11 -10.47
N TRP A 229 2.51 16.64 -10.75
CA TRP A 229 1.32 17.49 -10.79
C TRP A 229 1.15 18.34 -9.52
N ARG A 230 1.51 17.80 -8.35
CA ARG A 230 1.33 18.48 -7.06
C ARG A 230 2.52 19.36 -6.65
N TYR A 231 3.74 18.96 -6.97
CA TYR A 231 4.94 19.55 -6.35
C TYR A 231 5.93 20.18 -7.33
N HIS A 232 5.64 20.20 -8.64
CA HIS A 232 6.44 20.97 -9.60
C HIS A 232 6.34 22.48 -9.31
N LEU A 233 7.42 23.19 -9.63
CA LEU A 233 7.41 24.65 -9.66
C LEU A 233 6.83 25.15 -10.99
N PRO A 234 6.33 26.40 -11.07
CA PRO A 234 5.92 26.98 -12.35
C PRO A 234 7.03 26.85 -13.40
N ASP A 235 6.64 26.42 -14.60
CA ASP A 235 7.51 26.20 -15.77
C ASP A 235 8.60 25.12 -15.60
N GLU A 236 8.60 24.37 -14.49
CA GLU A 236 9.53 23.26 -14.25
C GLU A 236 9.09 22.03 -15.05
N THR A 237 9.95 21.51 -15.93
CA THR A 237 9.70 20.25 -16.64
C THR A 237 9.81 19.05 -15.69
N GLU A 238 9.24 17.89 -16.07
CA GLU A 238 9.38 16.66 -15.29
C GLU A 238 10.86 16.28 -15.03
N GLU A 239 11.74 16.52 -16.00
CA GLU A 239 13.15 16.19 -15.85
C GLU A 239 13.86 17.13 -14.87
N GLU A 240 13.56 18.43 -14.90
CA GLU A 240 14.05 19.41 -13.93
C GLU A 240 13.52 19.13 -12.53
N PHE A 241 12.24 18.77 -12.42
CA PHE A 241 11.64 18.32 -11.18
C PHE A 241 12.40 17.12 -10.61
N SER A 242 12.66 16.09 -11.42
CA SER A 242 13.50 14.95 -11.04
C SER A 242 14.91 15.35 -10.61
N THR A 243 15.54 16.33 -11.27
CA THR A 243 16.85 16.88 -10.85
C THR A 243 16.74 17.50 -9.46
N ARG A 244 15.73 18.33 -9.22
CA ARG A 244 15.52 18.98 -7.93
C ARG A 244 15.31 17.96 -6.82
N LEU A 245 14.50 16.92 -7.05
CA LEU A 245 14.28 15.87 -6.05
C LEU A 245 15.57 15.09 -5.74
N ALA A 246 16.40 14.81 -6.75
CA ALA A 246 17.70 14.16 -6.55
C ALA A 246 18.67 15.05 -5.75
N ASN A 247 18.70 16.35 -6.03
CA ASN A 247 19.49 17.33 -5.27
C ASN A 247 19.00 17.44 -3.81
N ASN A 248 17.70 17.46 -3.59
CA ASN A 248 17.12 17.48 -2.24
C ASN A 248 17.45 16.20 -1.45
N LEU A 249 17.40 15.04 -2.10
CA LEU A 249 17.85 13.77 -1.53
C LEU A 249 19.33 13.83 -1.15
N GLU A 250 20.20 14.32 -2.03
CA GLU A 250 21.62 14.48 -1.75
C GLU A 250 21.88 15.46 -0.59
N ASN A 251 21.18 16.59 -0.55
CA ASN A 251 21.26 17.55 0.55
C ASN A 251 20.86 16.94 1.90
N LEU A 252 19.79 16.12 1.92
CA LEU A 252 19.40 15.37 3.12
C LEU A 252 20.49 14.38 3.55
N ILE A 253 21.08 13.67 2.58
CA ILE A 253 22.18 12.73 2.85
C ILE A 253 23.39 13.43 3.48
N LEU A 254 23.78 14.57 2.92
CA LEU A 254 24.90 15.37 3.42
C LEU A 254 24.61 15.95 4.81
N LYS A 255 23.39 16.45 5.04
CA LYS A 255 22.95 16.98 6.35
C LYS A 255 23.04 15.95 7.46
N GLU A 256 22.61 14.72 7.19
CA GLU A 256 22.53 13.65 8.19
C GLU A 256 23.85 12.92 8.38
N GLY A 257 24.81 13.11 7.46
CA GLY A 257 26.06 12.38 7.38
C GLY A 257 25.91 11.09 6.57
N PRO A 258 26.55 10.96 5.39
CA PRO A 258 26.44 9.78 4.52
C PRO A 258 26.77 8.45 5.21
N ASP A 259 27.72 8.47 6.15
CA ASP A 259 28.13 7.31 6.96
C ASP A 259 27.06 6.86 7.96
N THR A 260 25.98 7.62 8.12
CA THR A 260 24.86 7.26 9.00
C THR A 260 23.68 6.66 8.25
N ILE A 261 23.62 6.79 6.93
CA ILE A 261 22.47 6.36 6.12
C ILE A 261 22.76 5.02 5.46
N ALA A 262 21.91 4.05 5.74
CA ALA A 262 22.09 2.65 5.36
C ALA A 262 21.38 2.28 4.07
N ALA A 263 20.14 2.75 3.88
CA ALA A 263 19.35 2.39 2.73
C ALA A 263 18.33 3.47 2.35
N PHE A 264 17.98 3.46 1.06
CA PHE A 264 16.85 4.15 0.48
C PHE A 264 15.80 3.12 0.06
N ILE A 265 14.54 3.34 0.43
CA ILE A 265 13.42 2.45 0.06
C ILE A 265 12.41 3.17 -0.82
N ALA A 266 11.99 2.51 -1.90
CA ALA A 266 11.02 3.06 -2.84
C ALA A 266 10.15 2.00 -3.51
N GLU A 267 8.84 2.27 -3.57
CA GLU A 267 7.94 1.64 -4.54
C GLU A 267 8.26 2.20 -5.94
N PRO A 268 8.32 1.37 -7.01
CA PRO A 268 8.46 1.86 -8.38
C PRO A 268 7.32 2.80 -8.79
N VAL A 269 6.09 2.53 -8.33
CA VAL A 269 4.92 3.41 -8.42
C VAL A 269 4.30 3.41 -7.04
N MET A 270 4.07 4.58 -6.44
CA MET A 270 3.43 4.63 -5.12
C MET A 270 1.97 4.19 -5.25
N GLY A 271 1.58 3.12 -4.56
CA GLY A 271 0.20 2.63 -4.61
C GLY A 271 -0.71 3.38 -3.66
N ALA A 272 -0.66 3.02 -2.37
CA ALA A 272 -1.56 3.58 -1.36
C ALA A 272 -1.33 5.08 -1.09
N GLY A 273 -0.20 5.63 -1.52
CA GLY A 273 0.07 7.08 -1.52
C GLY A 273 -0.82 7.90 -2.46
N GLY A 274 -1.50 7.22 -3.39
CA GLY A 274 -2.42 7.84 -4.32
C GLY A 274 -2.14 7.54 -5.78
N VAL A 275 -1.60 6.35 -6.11
CA VAL A 275 -1.22 5.97 -7.48
C VAL A 275 -0.34 7.04 -8.13
N ILE A 276 0.91 7.15 -7.70
CA ILE A 276 1.83 8.21 -8.14
C ILE A 276 2.94 7.55 -8.96
N PRO A 277 2.86 7.58 -10.31
CA PRO A 277 3.98 7.27 -11.16
C PRO A 277 5.13 8.27 -10.92
N PRO A 278 6.39 7.83 -10.94
CA PRO A 278 7.52 8.74 -10.83
C PRO A 278 7.62 9.62 -12.09
N PRO A 279 8.13 10.85 -11.98
CA PRO A 279 8.41 11.71 -13.13
C PRO A 279 9.56 11.14 -13.98
N ALA A 280 9.66 11.63 -15.21
CA ALA A 280 10.72 11.26 -16.14
C ALA A 280 12.12 11.34 -15.51
N ALA A 281 12.96 10.34 -15.78
CA ALA A 281 14.35 10.21 -15.29
C ALA A 281 14.53 10.14 -13.75
N TYR A 282 13.46 10.10 -12.94
CA TYR A 282 13.55 10.13 -11.48
C TYR A 282 14.46 9.03 -10.92
N PHE A 283 14.21 7.76 -11.27
CA PHE A 283 14.96 6.64 -10.71
C PHE A 283 16.40 6.58 -11.20
N ASP A 284 16.71 7.05 -12.40
CA ASP A 284 18.10 7.14 -12.86
C ASP A 284 18.89 8.14 -11.99
N LYS A 285 18.30 9.31 -11.71
CA LYS A 285 18.91 10.35 -10.88
C LYS A 285 19.03 9.92 -9.41
N VAL A 286 17.99 9.32 -8.83
CA VAL A 286 18.02 8.81 -7.45
C VAL A 286 19.05 7.69 -7.29
N GLN A 287 19.11 6.73 -8.22
CA GLN A 287 20.09 5.65 -8.18
C GLN A 287 21.52 6.18 -8.21
N ALA A 288 21.80 7.20 -9.04
CA ALA A 288 23.12 7.84 -9.08
C ALA A 288 23.51 8.46 -7.72
N VAL A 289 22.57 9.15 -7.06
CA VAL A 289 22.80 9.75 -5.74
C VAL A 289 23.07 8.69 -4.67
N VAL A 290 22.19 7.70 -4.52
CA VAL A 290 22.36 6.69 -3.45
C VAL A 290 23.63 5.85 -3.65
N LYS A 291 23.97 5.54 -4.91
CA LYS A 291 25.21 4.83 -5.25
C LYS A 291 26.46 5.62 -4.89
N LYS A 292 26.46 6.95 -5.09
CA LYS A 292 27.59 7.84 -4.74
C LYS A 292 27.99 7.75 -3.26
N TYR A 293 27.03 7.48 -2.37
CA TYR A 293 27.21 7.47 -0.92
C TYR A 293 27.16 6.07 -0.28
N ASP A 294 27.28 5.01 -1.10
CA ASP A 294 27.19 3.62 -0.64
C ASP A 294 25.92 3.37 0.20
N ILE A 295 24.77 3.85 -0.31
CA ILE A 295 23.45 3.64 0.29
C ILE A 295 22.75 2.54 -0.49
N LEU A 296 22.29 1.49 0.20
CA LEU A 296 21.60 0.37 -0.42
C LEU A 296 20.25 0.81 -1.00
N PHE A 297 19.87 0.26 -2.15
CA PHE A 297 18.55 0.49 -2.75
C PHE A 297 17.61 -0.68 -2.46
N ILE A 298 16.49 -0.39 -1.78
CA ILE A 298 15.40 -1.35 -1.54
C ILE A 298 14.24 -1.02 -2.49
N ALA A 299 13.90 -1.95 -3.39
CA ALA A 299 12.70 -1.84 -4.21
C ALA A 299 11.50 -2.51 -3.52
N ASP A 300 10.47 -1.74 -3.24
CA ASP A 300 9.20 -2.25 -2.73
C ASP A 300 8.27 -2.60 -3.89
N GLU A 301 8.33 -3.86 -4.31
CA GLU A 301 7.58 -4.42 -5.44
C GLU A 301 6.25 -5.06 -4.99
N VAL A 302 5.80 -4.81 -3.74
CA VAL A 302 4.61 -5.44 -3.18
C VAL A 302 3.36 -5.23 -4.04
N ILE A 303 3.22 -4.07 -4.71
CA ILE A 303 2.10 -3.80 -5.65
C ILE A 303 2.53 -3.99 -7.11
N CYS A 304 3.75 -3.59 -7.46
CA CYS A 304 4.17 -3.42 -8.85
C CYS A 304 4.56 -4.75 -9.52
N ALA A 305 4.87 -5.78 -8.74
CA ALA A 305 5.30 -7.09 -9.25
C ALA A 305 4.22 -7.83 -10.05
N PHE A 306 4.70 -8.83 -10.78
CA PHE A 306 3.97 -9.87 -11.49
C PHE A 306 3.02 -9.41 -12.60
N GLY A 307 3.19 -8.18 -13.11
CA GLY A 307 2.46 -7.73 -14.31
C GLY A 307 1.66 -6.42 -14.14
N ARG A 308 1.47 -5.92 -12.92
CA ARG A 308 0.57 -4.78 -12.63
C ARG A 308 0.77 -3.57 -13.56
N LEU A 309 2.02 -3.26 -13.88
CA LEU A 309 2.40 -2.08 -14.66
C LEU A 309 2.56 -2.36 -16.17
N GLY A 310 2.18 -3.56 -16.65
CA GLY A 310 2.47 -3.99 -18.02
C GLY A 310 3.90 -4.51 -18.23
N THR A 311 4.66 -4.64 -17.14
CA THR A 311 5.97 -5.29 -17.07
C THR A 311 5.94 -6.30 -15.93
N ARG A 312 6.87 -7.26 -15.93
CA ARG A 312 6.92 -8.28 -14.89
C ARG A 312 7.19 -7.67 -13.51
N PHE A 313 8.12 -6.71 -13.40
CA PHE A 313 8.35 -5.93 -12.19
C PHE A 313 8.35 -4.43 -12.51
N GLY A 314 8.09 -3.59 -11.52
CA GLY A 314 8.28 -2.15 -11.67
C GLY A 314 9.76 -1.77 -11.88
N CYS A 315 10.69 -2.56 -11.35
CA CYS A 315 12.12 -2.44 -11.60
C CYS A 315 12.46 -2.58 -13.08
N ASP A 316 11.75 -3.44 -13.81
CA ASP A 316 11.92 -3.57 -15.26
C ASP A 316 11.44 -2.31 -15.98
N LYS A 317 10.31 -1.73 -15.54
CA LYS A 317 9.71 -0.54 -16.14
C LYS A 317 10.59 0.70 -16.00
N TYR A 318 11.21 0.87 -14.84
CA TYR A 318 11.97 2.07 -14.47
C TYR A 318 13.47 1.83 -14.32
N ASN A 319 13.97 0.70 -14.84
CA ASN A 319 15.38 0.32 -14.81
C ASN A 319 16.02 0.42 -13.41
N ILE A 320 15.29 0.00 -12.37
CA ILE A 320 15.78 0.01 -10.99
C ILE A 320 16.69 -1.20 -10.76
N LYS A 321 17.85 -0.99 -10.14
CA LYS A 321 18.86 -2.01 -9.82
C LYS A 321 18.96 -2.17 -8.29
N PRO A 322 18.00 -2.86 -7.65
CA PRO A 322 17.93 -2.92 -6.20
C PRO A 322 18.94 -3.92 -5.60
N ASP A 323 19.36 -3.67 -4.37
CA ASP A 323 20.13 -4.62 -3.55
C ASP A 323 19.21 -5.58 -2.76
N LEU A 324 17.99 -5.12 -2.48
CA LEU A 324 16.96 -5.86 -1.77
C LEU A 324 15.60 -5.58 -2.39
N VAL A 325 14.72 -6.58 -2.43
CA VAL A 325 13.37 -6.44 -3.01
C VAL A 325 12.33 -7.02 -2.09
N SER A 326 11.25 -6.30 -1.84
CA SER A 326 10.08 -6.80 -1.10
C SER A 326 8.95 -7.15 -2.08
N ILE A 327 8.37 -8.34 -1.95
CA ILE A 327 7.21 -8.80 -2.75
C ILE A 327 6.15 -9.43 -1.84
N ALA A 328 4.88 -9.30 -2.19
CA ALA A 328 3.75 -9.96 -1.53
C ALA A 328 2.52 -9.90 -2.47
N LYS A 329 1.30 -9.79 -1.94
CA LYS A 329 0.05 -9.54 -2.69
C LYS A 329 -0.14 -10.50 -3.87
N ALA A 330 0.15 -10.04 -5.09
CA ALA A 330 0.03 -10.82 -6.32
C ALA A 330 0.94 -12.06 -6.34
N LEU A 331 1.92 -12.18 -5.44
CA LEU A 331 2.74 -13.39 -5.27
C LEU A 331 1.90 -14.68 -5.15
N SER A 332 0.77 -14.62 -4.45
CA SER A 332 -0.19 -15.74 -4.31
C SER A 332 -1.58 -15.39 -4.85
N SER A 333 -1.71 -14.29 -5.59
CA SER A 333 -3.00 -13.67 -5.89
C SER A 333 -3.89 -13.47 -4.64
N ALA A 334 -3.28 -13.25 -3.47
CA ALA A 334 -3.93 -13.19 -2.14
C ALA A 334 -4.72 -14.43 -1.70
N TYR A 335 -4.59 -15.57 -2.37
CA TYR A 335 -5.24 -16.83 -1.94
C TYR A 335 -4.66 -17.37 -0.63
N MET A 336 -3.39 -17.05 -0.36
CA MET A 336 -2.72 -17.36 0.89
C MET A 336 -1.84 -16.17 1.32
N PRO A 337 -1.77 -15.82 2.62
CA PRO A 337 -0.82 -14.82 3.11
C PRO A 337 0.62 -15.26 2.84
N ILE A 338 1.36 -14.47 2.06
CA ILE A 338 2.78 -14.67 1.80
C ILE A 338 3.43 -13.37 1.35
N GLY A 339 4.64 -13.15 1.84
CA GLY A 339 5.58 -12.15 1.35
C GLY A 339 6.98 -12.76 1.24
N ALA A 340 7.88 -12.04 0.57
CA ALA A 340 9.27 -12.43 0.48
C ALA A 340 10.20 -11.22 0.33
N VAL A 341 11.43 -11.42 0.76
CA VAL A 341 12.57 -10.54 0.55
C VAL A 341 13.57 -11.26 -0.35
N LEU A 342 13.88 -10.68 -1.51
CA LEU A 342 14.97 -11.12 -2.37
C LEU A 342 16.24 -10.38 -1.96
N VAL A 343 17.34 -11.11 -1.85
CA VAL A 343 18.62 -10.61 -1.33
C VAL A 343 19.70 -10.76 -2.38
N SER A 344 20.43 -9.67 -2.67
CA SER A 344 21.54 -9.69 -3.63
C SER A 344 22.70 -10.58 -3.16
N PRO A 345 23.56 -11.04 -4.09
CA PRO A 345 24.75 -11.82 -3.75
C PRO A 345 25.65 -11.15 -2.71
N GLU A 346 25.89 -9.85 -2.85
CA GLU A 346 26.81 -9.07 -2.01
C GLU A 346 26.32 -9.00 -0.56
N ILE A 347 25.02 -8.78 -0.35
CA ILE A 347 24.44 -8.77 1.00
C ILE A 347 24.40 -10.19 1.57
N ASN A 348 24.04 -11.19 0.76
CA ASN A 348 24.00 -12.58 1.20
C ASN A 348 25.39 -13.08 1.67
N GLU A 349 26.46 -12.72 0.98
CA GLU A 349 27.82 -13.13 1.36
C GLU A 349 28.20 -12.61 2.76
N VAL A 350 27.91 -11.34 3.03
CA VAL A 350 28.14 -10.73 4.34
C VAL A 350 27.28 -11.38 5.43
N ILE A 351 25.99 -11.62 5.15
CA ILE A 351 25.09 -12.32 6.09
C ILE A 351 25.62 -13.73 6.37
N HIS A 352 26.02 -14.46 5.34
CA HIS A 352 26.55 -15.80 5.46
C HIS A 352 27.79 -15.82 6.34
N SER A 353 28.80 -15.00 6.02
CA SER A 353 30.04 -14.90 6.80
C SER A 353 29.78 -14.54 8.26
N GLN A 354 28.94 -13.53 8.52
CA GLN A 354 28.67 -13.08 9.88
C GLN A 354 27.86 -14.10 10.68
N SER A 355 26.86 -14.74 10.07
CA SER A 355 26.06 -15.74 10.76
C SER A 355 26.86 -17.00 11.07
N SER A 356 27.80 -17.38 10.20
CA SER A 356 28.77 -18.45 10.49
C SER A 356 29.65 -18.12 11.70
N LYS A 357 30.12 -16.86 11.84
CA LYS A 357 30.89 -16.42 13.02
C LYS A 357 30.06 -16.43 14.30
N LEU A 358 28.79 -16.04 14.22
CA LEU A 358 27.87 -15.99 15.38
C LEU A 358 27.21 -17.35 15.71
N GLY A 359 27.31 -18.33 14.81
CA GLY A 359 26.69 -19.66 14.94
C GLY A 359 25.22 -19.73 14.50
N SER A 360 24.56 -18.61 14.24
CA SER A 360 23.21 -18.59 13.64
C SER A 360 22.84 -17.25 13.00
N PHE A 361 21.89 -17.28 12.07
CA PHE A 361 21.13 -16.11 11.64
C PHE A 361 19.81 -16.06 12.42
N SER A 362 19.75 -15.25 13.48
CA SER A 362 18.64 -15.23 14.45
C SER A 362 17.48 -14.32 13.99
N HIS A 363 16.86 -14.66 12.87
CA HIS A 363 15.64 -14.00 12.38
C HIS A 363 14.78 -14.99 11.59
N GLY A 364 13.47 -14.94 11.81
CA GLY A 364 12.51 -15.91 11.27
C GLY A 364 11.15 -15.72 11.91
N PHE A 365 10.09 -16.05 11.17
CA PHE A 365 8.73 -16.12 11.68
C PHE A 365 8.27 -17.58 11.69
N THR A 366 7.38 -17.98 12.61
CA THR A 366 6.87 -19.36 12.69
C THR A 366 6.39 -19.90 11.34
N TYR A 367 5.72 -19.05 10.56
CA TYR A 367 5.16 -19.37 9.25
C TYR A 367 6.04 -18.98 8.06
N SER A 368 7.30 -18.58 8.28
CA SER A 368 8.25 -18.30 7.20
C SER A 368 8.39 -19.52 6.27
N GLY A 369 7.96 -19.34 5.02
CA GLY A 369 7.97 -20.38 4.01
C GLY A 369 6.92 -21.47 4.27
N HIS A 370 5.72 -21.09 4.72
CA HIS A 370 4.62 -22.03 4.96
C HIS A 370 4.30 -22.85 3.69
N PRO A 371 4.29 -24.20 3.74
CA PRO A 371 4.23 -25.04 2.54
C PRO A 371 3.00 -24.78 1.67
N VAL A 372 1.82 -24.63 2.28
CA VAL A 372 0.57 -24.30 1.55
C VAL A 372 0.65 -22.97 0.82
N ALA A 373 1.12 -21.92 1.50
CA ALA A 373 1.27 -20.60 0.88
C ALA A 373 2.30 -20.62 -0.26
N CYS A 374 3.42 -21.35 -0.07
CA CYS A 374 4.43 -21.53 -1.11
C CYS A 374 3.89 -22.29 -2.33
N ALA A 375 3.10 -23.34 -2.13
CA ALA A 375 2.49 -24.12 -3.20
C ALA A 375 1.50 -23.28 -4.02
N VAL A 376 0.66 -22.47 -3.36
CA VAL A 376 -0.28 -21.55 -4.01
C VAL A 376 0.46 -20.45 -4.78
N ALA A 377 1.53 -19.89 -4.20
CA ALA A 377 2.35 -18.91 -4.90
C ALA A 377 3.03 -19.50 -6.14
N LEU A 378 3.61 -20.71 -6.04
CA LEU A 378 4.16 -21.42 -7.19
C LEU A 378 3.13 -21.61 -8.31
N GLU A 379 1.92 -22.03 -7.96
CA GLU A 379 0.85 -22.20 -8.94
C GLU A 379 0.40 -20.87 -9.56
N SER A 380 0.37 -19.79 -8.77
CA SER A 380 0.10 -18.43 -9.26
C SER A 380 1.14 -18.00 -10.31
N LEU A 381 2.42 -18.20 -10.03
CA LEU A 381 3.51 -17.87 -10.93
C LEU A 381 3.47 -18.71 -12.22
N LYS A 382 3.10 -19.99 -12.14
CA LYS A 382 2.86 -20.83 -13.34
C LYS A 382 1.72 -20.30 -14.18
N ILE A 383 0.58 -19.97 -13.58
CA ILE A 383 -0.56 -19.39 -14.30
C ILE A 383 -0.15 -18.09 -15.00
N TYR A 384 0.64 -17.23 -14.33
CA TYR A 384 1.14 -15.99 -14.93
C TYR A 384 2.01 -16.25 -16.16
N LYS A 385 2.87 -17.27 -16.12
CA LYS A 385 3.71 -17.68 -17.25
C LYS A 385 2.87 -18.27 -18.39
N GLU A 386 2.00 -19.24 -18.08
CA GLU A 386 1.18 -19.96 -19.06
C GLU A 386 0.16 -19.08 -19.78
N ARG A 387 -0.50 -18.16 -19.04
CA ARG A 387 -1.47 -17.21 -19.61
C ARG A 387 -0.82 -15.96 -20.18
N ASN A 388 0.51 -15.85 -20.10
CA ASN A 388 1.28 -14.67 -20.47
C ASN A 388 0.63 -13.38 -19.91
N ILE A 389 0.54 -13.31 -18.58
CA ILE A 389 -0.28 -12.31 -17.89
C ILE A 389 0.16 -10.86 -18.16
N VAL A 390 1.45 -10.66 -18.45
CA VAL A 390 1.98 -9.35 -18.83
C VAL A 390 1.37 -8.89 -20.15
N ASP A 391 1.29 -9.77 -21.15
CA ASP A 391 0.67 -9.45 -22.44
C ASP A 391 -0.85 -9.29 -22.31
N GLN A 392 -1.50 -10.07 -21.44
CA GLN A 392 -2.91 -9.85 -21.08
C GLN A 392 -3.11 -8.43 -20.54
N VAL A 393 -2.33 -8.02 -19.54
CA VAL A 393 -2.38 -6.68 -18.95
C VAL A 393 -2.15 -5.61 -20.02
N ASN A 394 -1.16 -5.79 -20.90
CA ASN A 394 -0.84 -4.82 -21.95
C ASN A 394 -1.94 -4.68 -23.01
N ARG A 395 -2.76 -5.72 -23.24
CA ARG A 395 -3.92 -5.63 -24.14
C ARG A 395 -5.09 -4.83 -23.52
N ILE A 396 -5.30 -4.98 -22.22
CA ILE A 396 -6.42 -4.34 -21.51
C ILE A 396 -6.07 -2.89 -21.13
N ALA A 397 -4.83 -2.65 -20.73
CA ALA A 397 -4.40 -1.40 -20.13
C ALA A 397 -4.74 -0.13 -20.95
N PRO A 398 -4.56 -0.08 -22.29
CA PRO A 398 -4.92 1.12 -23.06
C PRO A 398 -6.38 1.50 -22.89
N LYS A 399 -7.30 0.52 -23.03
CA LYS A 399 -8.74 0.78 -22.88
C LYS A 399 -9.10 1.26 -21.48
N PHE A 400 -8.52 0.65 -20.45
CA PHE A 400 -8.72 1.06 -19.06
C PHE A 400 -8.18 2.47 -18.78
N GLN A 401 -6.96 2.77 -19.23
CA GLN A 401 -6.30 4.05 -19.00
C GLN A 401 -6.99 5.17 -19.77
N ASP A 402 -7.16 4.99 -21.09
CA ASP A 402 -7.72 6.02 -21.97
C ASP A 402 -9.21 6.25 -21.68
N GLY A 403 -9.95 5.18 -21.39
CA GLY A 403 -11.37 5.25 -21.08
C GLY A 403 -11.69 6.05 -19.81
N ILE A 404 -10.85 5.96 -18.78
CA ILE A 404 -11.01 6.78 -17.57
C ILE A 404 -10.42 8.18 -17.78
N LYS A 405 -9.26 8.31 -18.44
CA LYS A 405 -8.65 9.61 -18.75
C LYS A 405 -9.51 10.48 -19.66
N ALA A 406 -10.44 9.90 -20.43
CA ALA A 406 -11.44 10.64 -21.20
C ALA A 406 -12.34 11.56 -20.33
N PHE A 407 -12.42 11.33 -19.02
CA PHE A 407 -13.15 12.19 -18.09
C PHE A 407 -12.34 13.36 -17.54
N SER A 408 -11.08 13.55 -17.93
CA SER A 408 -10.19 14.60 -17.39
C SER A 408 -10.72 16.03 -17.58
N ASP A 409 -11.63 16.23 -18.54
CA ASP A 409 -12.27 17.53 -18.77
C ASP A 409 -13.35 17.89 -17.74
N SER A 410 -13.77 16.95 -16.89
CA SER A 410 -14.70 17.19 -15.78
C SER A 410 -14.25 18.36 -14.89
N PRO A 411 -15.14 19.28 -14.49
CA PRO A 411 -14.79 20.47 -13.70
C PRO A 411 -14.34 20.15 -12.27
N ILE A 412 -14.60 18.94 -11.77
CA ILE A 412 -14.25 18.52 -10.40
C ILE A 412 -13.01 17.62 -10.35
N ILE A 413 -12.44 17.26 -11.50
CA ILE A 413 -11.25 16.41 -11.59
C ILE A 413 -10.01 17.28 -11.71
N GLY A 414 -9.10 17.15 -10.75
CA GLY A 414 -7.78 17.77 -10.80
C GLY A 414 -6.80 16.98 -11.64
N GLU A 415 -6.69 15.67 -11.38
CA GLU A 415 -5.78 14.79 -12.11
C GLU A 415 -6.32 13.37 -12.22
N ILE A 416 -6.14 12.76 -13.39
CA ILE A 416 -6.23 11.31 -13.59
C ILE A 416 -4.84 10.80 -13.96
N ARG A 417 -4.29 9.92 -13.15
CA ARG A 417 -2.91 9.41 -13.29
C ARG A 417 -2.85 7.90 -13.14
N GLY A 418 -1.92 7.27 -13.84
CA GLY A 418 -1.81 5.81 -13.82
C GLY A 418 -1.13 5.25 -15.07
N LEU A 419 -0.88 3.95 -15.01
CA LEU A 419 -0.30 3.13 -16.07
C LEU A 419 -0.63 1.65 -15.82
N GLY A 420 -0.57 0.82 -16.86
CA GLY A 420 -0.96 -0.60 -16.73
C GLY A 420 -2.38 -0.72 -16.18
N LEU A 421 -2.57 -1.59 -15.19
CA LEU A 421 -3.84 -1.73 -14.47
C LEU A 421 -3.76 -1.09 -13.07
N ILE A 422 -3.27 0.13 -12.96
CA ILE A 422 -3.39 0.95 -11.74
C ILE A 422 -3.72 2.39 -12.14
N LEU A 423 -4.68 3.01 -11.46
CA LEU A 423 -5.13 4.37 -11.76
C LEU A 423 -5.64 5.09 -10.50
N GLY A 424 -5.32 6.37 -10.40
CA GLY A 424 -5.84 7.32 -9.41
C GLY A 424 -6.61 8.45 -10.08
N THR A 425 -7.72 8.87 -9.48
CA THR A 425 -8.44 10.11 -9.81
C THR A 425 -8.45 10.97 -8.56
N GLU A 426 -7.97 12.20 -8.67
CA GLU A 426 -7.99 13.16 -7.58
C GLU A 426 -8.97 14.29 -7.89
N PHE A 427 -9.96 14.46 -7.02
CA PHE A 427 -10.93 15.54 -7.12
C PHE A 427 -10.40 16.80 -6.45
N THR A 428 -10.53 17.94 -7.12
CA THR A 428 -10.16 19.26 -6.61
C THR A 428 -11.11 20.31 -7.16
N ASP A 429 -11.20 21.44 -6.47
CA ASP A 429 -11.80 22.62 -7.05
C ASP A 429 -10.85 23.22 -8.11
N ASN A 430 -11.41 23.91 -9.11
CA ASN A 430 -10.68 24.62 -10.16
C ASN A 430 -9.57 23.82 -10.88
N LYS A 431 -9.64 22.48 -10.88
CA LYS A 431 -8.61 21.58 -11.42
C LYS A 431 -7.18 21.82 -10.89
N SER A 432 -7.06 22.42 -9.71
CA SER A 432 -5.78 22.86 -9.14
C SER A 432 -5.35 21.95 -7.99
N PRO A 433 -4.09 21.50 -7.94
CA PRO A 433 -3.58 20.71 -6.82
C PRO A 433 -3.61 21.48 -5.48
N ASN A 434 -3.73 22.80 -5.54
CA ASN A 434 -3.72 23.70 -4.38
C ASN A 434 -5.11 24.09 -3.90
N ASP A 435 -6.17 23.71 -4.62
CA ASP A 435 -7.55 24.04 -4.29
C ASP A 435 -8.34 22.76 -3.97
N PRO A 436 -8.04 22.06 -2.86
CA PRO A 436 -8.81 20.89 -2.45
C PRO A 436 -10.25 21.29 -2.12
N PHE A 437 -11.20 20.37 -2.34
CA PHE A 437 -12.56 20.58 -1.82
C PHE A 437 -12.56 20.61 -0.29
N PRO A 438 -13.51 21.32 0.35
CA PRO A 438 -13.71 21.25 1.79
C PRO A 438 -13.97 19.80 2.23
N SER A 439 -13.23 19.32 3.23
CA SER A 439 -13.27 17.92 3.66
C SER A 439 -14.67 17.43 4.07
N GLU A 440 -15.50 18.33 4.60
CA GLU A 440 -16.87 18.08 5.02
C GLU A 440 -17.82 17.82 3.85
N TRP A 441 -17.44 18.17 2.62
CA TRP A 441 -18.20 17.84 1.42
C TRP A 441 -18.15 16.35 1.08
N GLY A 442 -17.06 15.68 1.47
CA GLY A 442 -16.88 14.24 1.27
C GLY A 442 -17.03 13.82 -0.19
N VAL A 443 -16.43 14.57 -1.12
CA VAL A 443 -16.61 14.38 -2.58
C VAL A 443 -16.21 12.97 -3.01
N GLY A 444 -15.02 12.52 -2.60
CA GLY A 444 -14.57 11.16 -2.89
C GLY A 444 -15.45 10.07 -2.25
N ALA A 445 -15.94 10.30 -1.03
CA ALA A 445 -16.86 9.37 -0.36
C ALA A 445 -18.20 9.27 -1.09
N TYR A 446 -18.73 10.41 -1.56
CA TYR A 446 -19.95 10.45 -2.37
C TYR A 446 -19.75 9.71 -3.70
N PHE A 447 -18.64 9.95 -4.40
CA PHE A 447 -18.30 9.24 -5.63
C PHE A 447 -18.25 7.72 -5.39
N GLY A 448 -17.53 7.27 -4.35
CA GLY A 448 -17.45 5.86 -4.00
C GLY A 448 -18.81 5.23 -3.70
N ALA A 449 -19.68 5.96 -2.98
CA ALA A 449 -21.05 5.52 -2.73
C ALA A 449 -21.88 5.39 -4.03
N GLN A 450 -21.69 6.28 -5.00
CA GLN A 450 -22.33 6.16 -6.31
C GLN A 450 -21.79 4.98 -7.12
N CYS A 451 -20.48 4.71 -7.08
CA CYS A 451 -19.92 3.49 -7.67
C CYS A 451 -20.57 2.24 -7.04
N GLN A 452 -20.60 2.14 -5.72
CA GLN A 452 -21.16 0.99 -5.01
C GLN A 452 -22.67 0.82 -5.30
N LYS A 453 -23.41 1.92 -5.35
CA LYS A 453 -24.83 1.92 -5.74
C LYS A 453 -25.01 1.29 -7.13
N ASN A 454 -24.14 1.64 -8.08
CA ASN A 454 -24.14 1.14 -9.45
C ASN A 454 -23.42 -0.21 -9.63
N GLY A 455 -22.97 -0.86 -8.56
CA GLY A 455 -22.38 -2.20 -8.62
C GLY A 455 -20.88 -2.24 -8.88
N MET A 456 -20.12 -1.23 -8.45
CA MET A 456 -18.65 -1.23 -8.52
C MET A 456 -18.04 -0.79 -7.19
N LEU A 457 -17.00 -1.50 -6.73
CA LEU A 457 -16.23 -1.12 -5.55
C LEU A 457 -14.94 -0.43 -5.97
N VAL A 458 -14.63 0.70 -5.33
CA VAL A 458 -13.42 1.51 -5.54
C VAL A 458 -12.76 1.80 -4.20
N ARG A 459 -11.45 2.10 -4.19
CA ARG A 459 -10.80 2.62 -2.99
C ARG A 459 -11.00 4.12 -2.90
N VAL A 460 -11.56 4.60 -1.79
CA VAL A 460 -11.63 6.04 -1.47
C VAL A 460 -10.59 6.37 -0.41
N ALA A 461 -9.80 7.42 -0.62
CA ALA A 461 -8.86 7.97 0.36
C ALA A 461 -8.93 9.51 0.33
N GLY A 462 -9.81 10.08 1.15
CA GLY A 462 -10.20 11.48 0.99
C GLY A 462 -10.84 11.67 -0.39
N ASP A 463 -10.38 12.67 -1.12
CA ASP A 463 -10.85 12.97 -2.48
C ASP A 463 -10.01 12.29 -3.58
N ASN A 464 -9.23 11.27 -3.22
CA ASN A 464 -8.52 10.42 -4.16
C ASN A 464 -9.20 9.05 -4.29
N ILE A 465 -9.60 8.71 -5.51
CA ILE A 465 -10.18 7.42 -5.89
C ILE A 465 -9.11 6.58 -6.56
N MET A 466 -8.91 5.35 -6.08
CA MET A 466 -7.91 4.45 -6.64
C MET A 466 -8.54 3.14 -7.12
N MET A 467 -8.04 2.67 -8.27
CA MET A 467 -8.43 1.44 -8.92
C MET A 467 -7.20 0.63 -9.33
N SER A 468 -7.28 -0.69 -9.18
CA SER A 468 -6.27 -1.67 -9.61
C SER A 468 -6.92 -3.02 -9.92
N PRO A 469 -7.72 -3.13 -11.00
CA PRO A 469 -8.53 -4.31 -11.27
C PRO A 469 -7.70 -5.60 -11.44
N PRO A 470 -8.29 -6.80 -11.31
CA PRO A 470 -7.58 -8.05 -11.57
C PRO A 470 -6.93 -8.08 -12.96
N PHE A 471 -5.81 -8.81 -13.10
CA PHE A 471 -5.09 -8.92 -14.38
C PHE A 471 -5.89 -9.66 -15.45
N ILE A 472 -6.88 -10.44 -15.03
CA ILE A 472 -7.74 -11.25 -15.91
C ILE A 472 -8.95 -10.49 -16.46
N MET A 473 -9.11 -9.20 -16.11
CA MET A 473 -10.28 -8.42 -16.52
C MET A 473 -10.46 -8.42 -18.05
N THR A 474 -11.69 -8.53 -18.54
CA THR A 474 -11.96 -8.52 -19.99
C THR A 474 -12.18 -7.10 -20.54
N HIS A 475 -12.17 -6.94 -21.85
CA HIS A 475 -12.47 -5.65 -22.47
C HIS A 475 -13.90 -5.19 -22.18
N GLU A 476 -14.86 -6.12 -22.07
CA GLU A 476 -16.26 -5.86 -21.75
C GLU A 476 -16.42 -5.46 -20.28
N GLU A 477 -15.69 -6.11 -19.37
CA GLU A 477 -15.66 -5.70 -17.95
C GLU A 477 -15.05 -4.30 -17.78
N VAL A 478 -14.07 -3.94 -18.61
CA VAL A 478 -13.56 -2.56 -18.66
C VAL A 478 -14.60 -1.57 -19.18
N ASP A 479 -15.43 -1.93 -20.17
CA ASP A 479 -16.55 -1.08 -20.60
C ASP A 479 -17.56 -0.84 -19.48
N GLU A 480 -17.89 -1.89 -18.73
CA GLU A 480 -18.77 -1.80 -17.57
C GLU A 480 -18.16 -0.86 -16.51
N LEU A 481 -16.88 -1.02 -16.20
CA LEU A 481 -16.14 -0.16 -15.28
C LEU A 481 -16.22 1.32 -15.69
N ILE A 482 -15.88 1.64 -16.94
CA ILE A 482 -15.90 3.01 -17.49
C ILE A 482 -17.32 3.58 -17.44
N SER A 483 -18.33 2.77 -17.79
CA SER A 483 -19.74 3.18 -17.75
C SER A 483 -20.20 3.53 -16.34
N ILE A 484 -19.86 2.71 -15.34
CA ILE A 484 -20.19 2.96 -13.94
C ILE A 484 -19.44 4.18 -13.42
N TYR A 485 -18.15 4.32 -13.73
CA TYR A 485 -17.35 5.49 -13.38
C TYR A 485 -17.99 6.78 -13.89
N GLY A 486 -18.36 6.83 -15.18
CA GLY A 486 -18.99 8.00 -15.77
C GLY A 486 -20.35 8.35 -15.16
N LYS A 487 -21.16 7.34 -14.76
CA LYS A 487 -22.41 7.58 -14.01
C LYS A 487 -22.14 8.18 -12.64
N ALA A 488 -21.20 7.61 -11.89
CA ALA A 488 -20.82 8.11 -10.56
C ALA A 488 -20.26 9.53 -10.62
N LEU A 489 -19.44 9.82 -11.64
CA LEU A 489 -18.87 11.15 -11.85
C LEU A 489 -19.96 12.20 -12.06
N ARG A 490 -20.91 11.96 -12.97
CA ARG A 490 -22.01 12.89 -13.24
C ARG A 490 -22.86 13.21 -12.01
N GLU A 491 -23.16 12.22 -11.19
CA GLU A 491 -23.89 12.45 -9.93
C GLU A 491 -23.03 13.24 -8.92
N THR A 492 -21.72 13.02 -8.92
CA THR A 492 -20.78 13.74 -8.05
C THR A 492 -20.63 15.20 -8.49
N GLU A 493 -20.60 15.48 -9.79
CA GLU A 493 -20.59 16.84 -10.34
C GLU A 493 -21.82 17.63 -9.87
N LYS A 494 -23.02 17.07 -10.05
CA LYS A 494 -24.27 17.69 -9.55
C LYS A 494 -24.19 17.96 -8.05
N ARG A 495 -23.67 17.00 -7.27
CA ARG A 495 -23.52 17.17 -5.83
C ARG A 495 -22.58 18.32 -5.47
N VAL A 496 -21.47 18.47 -6.18
CA VAL A 496 -20.54 19.58 -5.98
C VAL A 496 -21.18 20.91 -6.37
N GLU A 497 -21.95 20.97 -7.46
CA GLU A 497 -22.70 22.16 -7.86
C GLU A 497 -23.74 22.58 -6.80
N GLU A 498 -24.50 21.63 -6.26
CA GLU A 498 -25.43 21.86 -5.14
C GLU A 498 -24.70 22.46 -3.93
N LEU A 499 -23.56 21.86 -3.53
CA LEU A 499 -22.77 22.32 -2.39
C LEU A 499 -22.15 23.71 -2.62
N LYS A 500 -21.75 24.02 -3.86
CA LYS A 500 -21.30 25.36 -4.25
C LYS A 500 -22.42 26.39 -4.16
N SER A 501 -23.66 26.02 -4.52
CA SER A 501 -24.82 26.93 -4.50
C SER A 501 -25.33 27.26 -3.09
N GLN A 502 -24.93 26.48 -2.09
CA GLN A 502 -25.31 26.68 -0.68
C GLN A 502 -24.35 27.60 0.08
N LYS A 503 -23.25 28.01 -0.56
CA LYS A 503 -22.34 29.05 -0.08
C LYS A 503 -22.78 30.40 -0.62
#